data_AF-A0A837R9F0-F1
#
_entry.id   AF-A0A837R9F0-F1
#
_cell.length_a   1.000
_cell.length_b   1.000
_cell.length_c   1.000
_cell.angle_alpha   90.00
_cell.angle_beta   90.00
_cell.angle_gamma   90.00
#
_symmetry.space_group_name_H-M   'P 1'
#
loop_
_entity.id
_entity.type
_entity.pdbx_description
1 polymer ?
#
loop_
_entity_poly.entity_id
_entity_poly.type
_entity_poly.pdbx_seq_one_letter_code
_entity_poly.pdbx_strand_id
1 'polypeptide(L)'
;MLPASSPAGLQVVAENSEVGPLILTAPEQHAVYVTGHPEYEQQTLADEYFRDQRKHLPIQLPEHYFTDSQLTTVDYSWRTASNRFYQNWLATLSLTKVGY
;
A
#
# COMPACT_ATOMS: atom_id res chain seq x y z
N MET A 1 -14.77 8.66 3.02
CA MET A 1 -15.53 7.94 4.09
C MET A 1 -15.79 6.54 3.61
N LEU A 2 -15.34 5.53 4.36
CA LEU A 2 -15.82 4.16 4.16
C LEU A 2 -17.33 4.10 4.40
N PRO A 3 -18.04 3.12 3.80
CA PRO A 3 -19.40 2.83 4.22
C PRO A 3 -19.44 2.56 5.73
N ALA A 4 -20.53 2.99 6.38
CA ALA A 4 -20.72 2.86 7.83
C ALA A 4 -20.61 1.40 8.35
N SER A 5 -20.70 0.43 7.44
CA SER A 5 -20.44 -0.98 7.69
C SER A 5 -19.58 -1.55 6.55
N SER A 6 -18.55 -2.32 6.92
CA SER A 6 -17.80 -3.16 5.96
C SER A 6 -18.76 -4.13 5.25
N PRO A 7 -18.62 -4.40 3.94
CA PRO A 7 -19.36 -5.47 3.29
C PRO A 7 -19.22 -6.78 4.07
N ALA A 8 -20.31 -7.55 4.16
CA ALA A 8 -20.30 -8.82 4.90
C ALA A 8 -19.14 -9.72 4.40
N GLY A 9 -18.33 -10.22 5.34
CA GLY A 9 -17.18 -11.08 5.04
C GLY A 9 -15.83 -10.37 4.89
N LEU A 10 -15.79 -9.03 4.78
CA LEU A 10 -14.51 -8.28 4.79
C LEU A 10 -14.10 -7.86 6.20
N GLN A 11 -12.83 -8.10 6.52
CA GLN A 11 -12.19 -7.68 7.76
C GLN A 11 -11.05 -6.71 7.45
N VAL A 12 -11.01 -5.58 8.16
CA VAL A 12 -9.90 -4.61 8.06
C VAL A 12 -8.75 -5.11 8.91
N VAL A 13 -7.56 -5.23 8.32
CA VAL A 13 -6.32 -5.64 9.01
C VAL A 13 -5.42 -4.46 9.31
N ALA A 14 -5.36 -3.50 8.39
CA ALA A 14 -4.59 -2.27 8.56
C ALA A 14 -5.33 -1.10 7.90
N GLU A 15 -5.37 0.04 8.59
CA GLU A 15 -5.98 1.27 8.12
C GLU A 15 -5.20 2.50 8.60
N ASN A 16 -5.50 3.64 7.99
CA ASN A 16 -5.01 4.94 8.36
C ASN A 16 -6.19 5.94 8.31
N SER A 17 -6.18 6.93 9.20
CA SER A 17 -7.27 7.90 9.32
C SER A 17 -7.46 8.81 8.11
N GLU A 18 -6.40 9.07 7.34
CA GLU A 18 -6.38 9.97 6.19
C GLU A 18 -6.70 9.21 4.89
N VAL A 19 -6.05 8.06 4.67
CA VAL A 19 -6.17 7.29 3.42
C VAL A 19 -7.13 6.10 3.50
N GLY A 20 -7.62 5.74 4.69
CA GLY A 20 -8.56 4.63 4.92
C GLY A 20 -7.90 3.25 5.03
N PRO A 21 -8.63 2.16 4.75
CA PRO A 21 -8.13 0.79 4.85
C PRO A 21 -7.07 0.53 3.80
N LEU A 22 -5.93 -0.03 4.23
CA LEU A 22 -4.81 -0.43 3.37
C LEU A 22 -4.84 -1.93 3.06
N ILE A 23 -5.14 -2.76 4.07
CA ILE A 23 -5.15 -4.21 3.94
C ILE A 23 -6.49 -4.73 4.48
N LEU A 24 -7.18 -5.48 3.63
CA LEU A 24 -8.43 -6.17 3.99
C LEU A 24 -8.31 -7.65 3.67
N THR A 25 -8.98 -8.48 4.45
CA THR A 25 -9.06 -9.92 4.20
C THR A 25 -10.51 -10.36 4.10
N ALA A 26 -10.74 -11.36 3.27
CA ALA A 26 -12.03 -12.01 3.08
C ALA A 26 -11.79 -13.54 3.23
N PRO A 27 -11.83 -14.06 4.46
CA PRO A 27 -11.39 -15.43 4.76
C PRO A 27 -12.17 -16.50 4.01
N GLU A 28 -13.49 -16.33 3.86
CA GLU A 28 -14.34 -17.27 3.12
C GLU A 28 -13.98 -17.35 1.63
N GLN A 29 -13.47 -16.25 1.07
CA GLN A 29 -13.04 -16.15 -0.32
C GLN A 29 -11.53 -16.42 -0.50
N HIS A 30 -10.81 -16.72 0.60
CA HIS A 30 -9.35 -16.84 0.62
C HIS A 30 -8.63 -15.66 -0.06
N ALA A 31 -9.18 -14.45 0.08
CA ALA A 31 -8.71 -13.27 -0.61
C ALA A 31 -8.09 -12.24 0.34
N VAL A 32 -7.06 -11.56 -0.15
CA VAL A 32 -6.43 -10.40 0.48
C VAL A 32 -6.52 -9.25 -0.51
N TYR A 33 -7.02 -8.10 -0.04
CA TYR A 33 -7.14 -6.88 -0.82
C TYR A 33 -6.16 -5.84 -0.28
N VAL A 34 -5.43 -5.21 -1.19
CA VAL A 34 -4.46 -4.14 -0.89
C VAL A 34 -4.84 -2.94 -1.74
N THR A 35 -5.08 -1.79 -1.09
CA THR A 35 -5.56 -0.57 -1.75
C THR A 35 -4.46 0.46 -1.98
N GLY A 36 -3.32 0.30 -1.30
CA GLY A 36 -2.10 1.07 -1.55
C GLY A 36 -1.09 0.29 -2.40
N HIS A 37 0.12 0.84 -2.50
CA HIS A 37 1.22 0.27 -3.28
C HIS A 37 2.42 -0.08 -2.41
N PRO A 38 2.32 -1.06 -1.49
CA PRO A 38 3.47 -1.46 -0.67
C PRO A 38 4.64 -2.00 -1.51
N GLU A 39 4.42 -2.42 -2.75
CA GLU A 39 5.46 -2.86 -3.68
C GLU A 39 6.36 -1.75 -4.21
N TYR A 40 5.96 -0.48 -4.09
CA TYR A 40 6.70 0.62 -4.70
C TYR A 40 8.12 0.71 -4.15
N GLU A 41 9.06 0.82 -5.08
CA GLU A 41 10.44 1.14 -4.76
C GLU A 41 10.57 2.62 -4.39
N GLN A 42 11.71 2.96 -3.77
CA GLN A 42 11.99 4.30 -3.24
C GLN A 42 11.76 5.43 -4.23
N GLN A 43 11.92 5.24 -5.54
CA GLN A 43 11.83 6.32 -6.53
C GLN A 43 10.52 6.35 -7.32
N THR A 44 9.62 5.39 -7.08
CA THR A 44 8.43 5.22 -7.93
C THR A 44 7.55 6.46 -7.98
N LEU A 45 7.16 7.01 -6.82
CA LEU A 45 6.31 8.22 -6.79
C LEU A 45 7.06 9.48 -7.24
N ALA A 46 8.39 9.55 -7.04
CA ALA A 46 9.20 10.65 -7.58
C ALA A 46 9.15 10.64 -9.11
N ASP A 47 9.37 9.48 -9.72
CA ASP A 47 9.36 9.32 -11.16
C ASP A 47 8.00 9.65 -11.75
N GLU A 48 6.91 9.25 -11.09
CA GLU A 48 5.54 9.63 -11.46
C GLU A 48 5.31 11.14 -11.35
N TYR A 49 5.69 11.74 -10.23
CA TYR A 49 5.54 13.17 -10.00
C TYR A 49 6.30 13.99 -11.06
N PHE A 50 7.58 13.70 -11.31
CA PHE A 50 8.36 14.42 -12.31
C PHE A 50 7.90 14.12 -13.75
N ARG A 51 7.43 12.90 -14.04
CA ARG A 51 6.80 12.58 -15.34
C ARG A 51 5.59 13.47 -15.59
N ASP A 52 4.72 13.61 -14.60
CA ASP A 52 3.45 14.32 -14.75
C ASP A 52 3.62 15.84 -14.67
N GLN A 53 4.61 16.31 -13.90
CA GLN A 53 5.05 17.70 -13.91
C GLN A 53 5.56 18.12 -15.30
N ARG A 54 6.40 17.30 -15.96
CA ARG A 54 6.88 17.55 -17.33
C ARG A 54 5.74 17.61 -18.36
N LYS A 55 4.62 16.92 -18.08
CA LYS A 55 3.40 16.95 -18.89
C LYS A 55 2.49 18.14 -18.55
N HIS A 56 2.86 18.98 -17.58
CA HIS A 56 2.06 20.11 -17.11
C HIS A 56 0.66 19.69 -16.61
N LEU A 57 0.56 18.49 -16.04
CA LEU A 57 -0.70 18.01 -15.46
C LEU A 57 -1.00 18.72 -14.13
N PRO A 58 -2.28 18.91 -13.77
CA PRO A 58 -2.67 19.51 -12.49
C PRO A 58 -2.51 18.51 -11.35
N ILE A 59 -1.26 18.21 -10.99
CA ILE A 59 -0.90 17.27 -9.93
C ILE A 59 -0.36 17.99 -8.69
N GLN A 60 -0.40 17.31 -7.55
CA GLN A 60 0.13 17.79 -6.28
C GLN A 60 1.41 17.05 -5.91
N LEU A 61 2.20 17.63 -5.01
CA LEU A 61 3.38 16.97 -4.46
C LEU A 61 2.92 15.77 -3.61
N PRO A 62 3.56 14.59 -3.74
CA PRO A 62 3.24 13.45 -2.88
C PRO A 62 3.47 13.79 -1.41
N GLU A 63 2.44 13.58 -0.58
CA GLU A 63 2.49 13.86 0.85
C GLU A 63 3.43 12.89 1.56
N HIS A 64 4.15 13.38 2.57
CA HIS A 64 5.06 12.60 3.42
C HIS A 64 6.15 11.80 2.69
N TYR A 65 6.50 12.18 1.46
CA TYR A 65 7.42 11.41 0.62
C TYR A 65 8.84 12.00 0.55
N PHE A 66 8.96 13.32 0.35
CA PHE A 66 10.27 14.00 0.33
C PHE A 66 10.62 14.56 1.71
N THR A 67 11.86 14.39 2.16
CA THR A 67 12.34 14.89 3.47
C THR A 67 12.98 16.27 3.39
N ASP A 68 13.19 16.79 2.18
CA ASP A 68 13.79 18.09 1.94
C ASP A 68 12.93 18.92 0.97
N SER A 69 13.13 20.24 0.98
CA SER A 69 12.39 21.16 0.12
C SER A 69 12.87 21.18 -1.33
N GLN A 70 14.04 20.59 -1.61
CA GLN A 70 14.62 20.51 -2.96
C GLN A 70 14.11 19.27 -3.72
N LEU A 71 13.30 18.43 -3.08
CA LEU A 71 12.74 17.18 -3.61
C LEU A 71 13.83 16.19 -4.05
N THR A 72 14.96 16.19 -3.34
CA THR A 72 16.12 15.34 -3.68
C THR A 72 16.23 14.06 -2.84
N THR A 73 15.68 14.08 -1.63
CA THR A 73 15.75 12.97 -0.67
C THR A 73 14.36 12.42 -0.42
N VAL A 74 14.19 11.13 -0.67
CA VAL A 74 12.94 10.40 -0.40
C VAL A 74 13.03 9.65 0.93
N ASP A 75 12.00 9.77 1.76
CA ASP A 75 11.80 8.92 2.92
C ASP A 75 11.32 7.52 2.50
N TYR A 76 12.18 6.50 2.56
CA TYR A 76 11.79 5.13 2.21
C TYR A 76 11.22 4.35 3.41
N SER A 77 10.33 4.98 4.16
CA SER A 77 9.83 4.45 5.45
C SER A 77 8.95 3.21 5.33
N TRP A 78 8.30 2.97 4.18
CA TRP A 78 7.38 1.83 4.00
C TRP A 78 8.09 0.49 3.75
N ARG A 79 9.37 0.50 3.32
CA ARG A 79 10.09 -0.71 2.87
C ARG A 79 9.99 -1.90 3.83
N THR A 80 10.21 -1.65 5.12
CA THR A 80 10.21 -2.71 6.14
C THR A 80 8.82 -3.30 6.32
N ALA A 81 7.79 -2.46 6.33
CA ALA A 81 6.40 -2.90 6.44
C ALA A 81 5.98 -3.71 5.21
N SER A 82 6.36 -3.26 4.01
CA SER A 82 6.11 -3.96 2.76
C SER A 82 6.75 -5.35 2.73
N ASN A 83 8.03 -5.46 3.07
CA ASN A 83 8.71 -6.75 3.14
C ASN A 83 8.01 -7.71 4.12
N ARG A 84 7.64 -7.21 5.30
CA ARG A 84 6.94 -8.01 6.30
C ARG A 84 5.56 -8.45 5.81
N PHE A 85 4.83 -7.57 5.11
CA PHE A 85 3.54 -7.88 4.53
C PHE A 85 3.64 -9.07 3.55
N TYR A 86 4.54 -8.99 2.56
CA TYR A 86 4.69 -10.07 1.59
C TYR A 86 5.20 -11.37 2.21
N GLN A 87 6.12 -11.31 3.17
CA GLN A 87 6.59 -12.50 3.90
C GLN A 87 5.45 -13.20 4.65
N ASN A 88 4.64 -12.43 5.40
CA ASN A 88 3.50 -12.96 6.13
C ASN A 88 2.46 -13.55 5.17
N TRP A 89 2.16 -12.85 4.08
CA TRP A 89 1.21 -13.33 3.09
C TRP A 89 1.67 -14.65 2.44
N LEU A 90 2.92 -14.75 2.00
CA LEU A 90 3.48 -15.99 1.47
C LEU A 90 3.46 -17.14 2.49
N ALA A 91 3.69 -16.85 3.77
CA ALA A 91 3.57 -17.85 4.83
C ALA A 91 2.13 -18.39 4.95
N THR A 92 1.10 -17.54 4.80
CA THR A 92 -0.31 -18.01 4.81
C THR A 92 -0.62 -18.98 3.66
N LEU A 93 -0.04 -18.75 2.48
CA LEU A 93 -0.20 -19.66 1.33
C LEU A 93 0.51 -21.00 1.57
N SER A 94 1.68 -20.97 2.20
CA SER A 94 2.49 -22.17 2.48
C SER A 94 1.82 -23.09 3.51
N LEU A 95 1.15 -22.52 4.51
CA LEU A 95 0.37 -23.27 5.49
C LEU A 95 -0.92 -23.90 4.92
N THR A 96 -1.30 -23.50 3.70
CA THR A 96 -2.48 -24.04 2.99
C THR A 96 -2.12 -25.23 2.09
N LYS A 97 -0.83 -25.59 1.94
CA LYS A 97 -0.42 -26.82 1.25
C LYS A 97 -0.76 -28.03 2.11
N VAL A 98 -1.93 -28.61 1.84
CA VAL A 98 -2.37 -29.92 2.32
C VAL A 98 -1.30 -30.96 1.95
N GLY A 99 -0.94 -31.80 2.93
CA GLY A 99 0.03 -32.88 2.77
C GLY A 99 -0.31 -33.79 1.59
N TYR A 100 0.75 -34.23 0.90
CA TYR A 100 0.73 -35.48 0.15
C TYR A 100 1.07 -36.63 1.09
#